data_AF-A0A522ITE2-F1
#
_entry.id   AF-A0A522ITE2-F1
#
_cell.length_a   1.000
_cell.length_b   1.000
_cell.length_c   1.000
_cell.angle_alpha   90.00
_cell.angle_beta   90.00
_cell.angle_gamma   90.00
#
_symmetry.space_group_name_H-M   'P 1'
#
loop_
_entity.id
_entity.type
_entity.pdbx_description
1 polymer ?
#
loop_
_entity_poly.entity_id
_entity_poly.type
_entity_poly.pdbx_seq_one_letter_code
_entity_poly.pdbx_strand_id
1 'polypeptide(L)'
;MNSTIRIADCLIGVEHPPFIIAEMSGNHNQSLERAFELVDAAARAGAHAIKLQTYTADTITLNVRRGEFNISDEKSLWNGSNLYDLYSKAYTPWEWHAPIMERAKSHGLICFSSPFDETAVDFLDQLGVPAFKIASFENNHLPLIRKAARTGKPIIMSTGMATLGELDEAVQTAREAGCKELVLLKCTSTYPASPENTNIRTIPHMRELLGCQVGLSDHTMGVGVSVAAVALGATVIEKHFTLRRADGGVDSAFSLEPAELESLISETHRAWLALGQVTYGPTPAEMKSIEHRRSLYVAKDMKAGDVFTTENLRVVRPGAGLAPRHYESLLGKKIRVDAQIGTALRWAMVD
;
A
#
# COMPACT_ATOMS: atom_id res chain seq x y z
N MET A 1 12.68 3.08 15.11
CA MET A 1 13.40 3.92 14.14
C MET A 1 12.55 4.00 12.88
N ASN A 2 11.80 5.10 12.70
CA ASN A 2 11.03 5.35 11.48
C ASN A 2 11.89 6.21 10.56
N SER A 3 12.85 5.61 9.86
CA SER A 3 13.64 6.34 8.88
C SER A 3 12.80 6.55 7.63
N THR A 4 12.42 7.80 7.36
CA THR A 4 11.97 8.21 6.03
C THR A 4 13.10 7.95 5.05
N ILE A 5 12.77 7.34 3.91
CA ILE A 5 13.67 7.08 2.78
C ILE A 5 13.33 8.08 1.67
N ARG A 6 14.30 8.43 0.83
CA ARG A 6 14.08 9.27 -0.34
C ARG A 6 14.42 8.51 -1.63
N ILE A 7 13.47 8.46 -2.56
CA ILE A 7 13.71 8.00 -3.94
C ILE A 7 13.39 9.18 -4.86
N ALA A 8 14.42 9.67 -5.56
CA ALA A 8 14.37 10.94 -6.27
C ALA A 8 13.86 12.08 -5.36
N ASP A 9 12.69 12.65 -5.66
CA ASP A 9 12.02 13.72 -4.92
C ASP A 9 10.90 13.20 -3.98
N CYS A 10 10.61 11.90 -3.99
CA CYS A 10 9.59 11.29 -3.13
C CYS A 10 10.15 10.82 -1.78
N LEU A 11 9.46 11.20 -0.70
CA LEU A 11 9.70 10.69 0.65
C LEU A 11 8.82 9.48 0.93
N ILE A 12 9.42 8.40 1.42
CA ILE A 12 8.77 7.12 1.70
C ILE A 12 8.88 6.85 3.20
N GLY A 13 7.72 6.72 3.86
CA GLY A 13 7.63 6.43 5.28
C GLY A 13 6.18 6.42 5.73
N VAL A 14 5.92 5.97 6.97
CA VAL A 14 4.56 5.86 7.51
C VAL A 14 3.82 7.21 7.61
N GLU A 15 4.58 8.31 7.73
CA GLU A 15 4.09 9.69 7.78
C GLU A 15 3.85 10.30 6.39
N HIS A 16 4.10 9.56 5.31
CA HIS A 16 3.90 10.00 3.94
C HIS A 16 2.87 9.10 3.23
N PRO A 17 2.15 9.63 2.22
CA PRO A 17 1.28 8.80 1.38
C PRO A 17 2.03 7.59 0.82
N PRO A 18 1.36 6.43 0.65
CA PRO A 18 1.99 5.23 0.10
C PRO A 18 2.58 5.49 -1.29
N PHE A 19 3.83 5.07 -1.50
CA PHE A 19 4.50 5.18 -2.80
C PHE A 19 4.03 4.06 -3.72
N ILE A 20 3.40 4.42 -4.84
CA ILE A 20 2.75 3.49 -5.77
C ILE A 20 3.63 3.26 -7.01
N ILE A 21 3.99 2.00 -7.24
CA ILE A 21 4.79 1.54 -8.38
C ILE A 21 3.91 0.75 -9.33
N ALA A 22 3.80 1.24 -10.58
CA ALA A 22 3.23 0.48 -11.69
C ALA A 22 4.34 -0.37 -12.33
N GLU A 23 4.25 -1.69 -12.19
CA GLU A 23 5.20 -2.63 -12.80
C GLU A 23 4.81 -2.94 -14.24
N MET A 24 5.66 -2.55 -15.19
CA MET A 24 5.43 -2.80 -16.61
C MET A 24 5.65 -4.28 -16.96
N SER A 25 6.71 -4.89 -16.41
CA SER A 25 7.17 -6.24 -16.80
C SER A 25 7.19 -6.41 -18.34
N GLY A 26 6.86 -7.59 -18.85
CA GLY A 26 6.70 -7.89 -20.27
C GLY A 26 5.38 -7.42 -20.91
N ASN A 27 4.57 -6.58 -20.25
CA ASN A 27 3.27 -6.13 -20.78
C ASN A 27 3.37 -5.15 -21.96
N HIS A 28 4.59 -4.68 -22.26
CA HIS A 28 4.90 -3.96 -23.50
C HIS A 28 4.81 -4.83 -24.75
N ASN A 29 4.69 -6.17 -24.61
CA ASN A 29 4.44 -7.11 -25.72
C ASN A 29 5.39 -6.91 -26.92
N GLN A 30 6.68 -6.67 -26.64
CA GLN A 30 7.70 -6.40 -27.67
C GLN A 30 7.35 -5.22 -28.60
N SER A 31 6.71 -4.16 -28.08
CA SER A 31 6.56 -2.86 -28.77
C SER A 31 6.98 -1.70 -27.87
N LEU A 32 7.91 -0.87 -28.37
CA LEU A 32 8.34 0.34 -27.67
C LEU A 32 7.22 1.39 -27.62
N GLU A 33 6.42 1.49 -28.67
CA GLU A 33 5.25 2.36 -28.72
C GLU A 33 4.26 1.99 -27.62
N ARG A 34 3.99 0.68 -27.43
CA ARG A 34 3.15 0.20 -26.33
C ARG A 34 3.79 0.48 -24.96
N ALA A 35 5.11 0.38 -24.83
CA ALA A 35 5.80 0.77 -23.60
C ALA A 35 5.58 2.26 -23.28
N PHE A 36 5.60 3.15 -24.28
CA PHE A 36 5.25 4.56 -24.08
C PHE A 36 3.78 4.76 -23.70
N GLU A 37 2.85 4.02 -24.31
CA GLU A 37 1.44 4.07 -23.92
C GLU A 37 1.23 3.64 -22.46
N LEU A 38 1.97 2.62 -21.99
CA LEU A 38 1.97 2.18 -20.59
C LEU A 38 2.50 3.26 -19.65
N VAL A 39 3.61 3.91 -20.01
CA VAL A 39 4.15 5.07 -19.27
C VAL A 39 3.11 6.18 -19.16
N ASP A 40 2.51 6.56 -20.30
CA ASP A 40 1.53 7.64 -20.35
C ASP A 40 0.28 7.30 -19.53
N ALA A 41 -0.18 6.05 -19.56
CA ALA A 41 -1.33 5.60 -18.79
C ALA A 41 -1.04 5.55 -17.28
N ALA A 42 0.15 5.08 -16.87
CA ALA A 42 0.57 5.07 -15.48
C ALA A 42 0.70 6.50 -14.93
N ALA A 43 1.28 7.41 -15.71
CA ALA A 43 1.38 8.83 -15.35
C ALA A 43 -0.01 9.48 -15.22
N ARG A 44 -0.92 9.26 -16.18
CA ARG A 44 -2.30 9.78 -16.10
C ARG A 44 -3.06 9.26 -14.88
N ALA A 45 -2.85 8.00 -14.50
CA ALA A 45 -3.47 7.42 -13.32
C ALA A 45 -2.96 8.04 -12.01
N GLY A 46 -1.78 8.67 -12.04
CA GLY A 46 -1.12 9.27 -10.87
C GLY A 46 -0.19 8.32 -10.12
N ALA A 47 0.36 7.29 -10.79
CA ALA A 47 1.40 6.46 -10.19
C ALA A 47 2.63 7.31 -9.85
N HIS A 48 3.37 6.93 -8.82
CA HIS A 48 4.59 7.66 -8.45
C HIS A 48 5.81 7.19 -9.25
N ALA A 49 5.82 5.90 -9.60
CA ALA A 49 6.85 5.31 -10.43
C ALA A 49 6.31 4.30 -11.43
N ILE A 50 7.05 4.13 -12.53
CA ILE A 50 6.96 2.97 -13.41
C ILE A 50 8.24 2.15 -13.32
N LYS A 51 8.08 0.83 -13.23
CA LYS A 51 9.20 -0.11 -13.09
C LYS A 51 9.33 -1.02 -14.31
N LEU A 52 10.57 -1.27 -14.73
CA LEU A 52 10.95 -2.17 -15.81
C LEU A 52 11.67 -3.42 -15.27
N GLN A 53 11.96 -4.39 -16.13
CA GLN A 53 12.82 -5.53 -15.83
C GLN A 53 14.03 -5.56 -16.80
N THR A 54 15.24 -5.64 -16.25
CA THR A 54 16.49 -5.61 -17.02
C THR A 54 17.19 -6.96 -16.91
N TYR A 55 17.12 -7.73 -18.00
CA TYR A 55 17.84 -8.99 -18.20
C TYR A 55 17.87 -9.34 -19.68
N THR A 56 18.61 -10.38 -20.05
CA THR A 56 18.37 -11.13 -21.27
C THR A 56 18.18 -12.60 -20.92
N ALA A 57 17.66 -13.41 -21.85
CA ALA A 57 17.57 -14.85 -21.61
C ALA A 57 18.94 -15.47 -21.29
N ASP A 58 20.03 -14.95 -21.86
CA ASP A 58 21.40 -15.41 -21.63
C ASP A 58 21.94 -15.07 -20.24
N THR A 59 21.43 -14.02 -19.58
CA THR A 59 21.90 -13.64 -18.24
C THR A 59 21.09 -14.28 -17.12
N ILE A 60 19.80 -14.58 -17.35
CA ILE A 60 18.90 -15.09 -16.32
C ILE A 60 18.71 -16.62 -16.35
N THR A 61 18.96 -17.27 -17.49
CA THR A 61 18.80 -18.72 -17.63
C THR A 61 19.80 -19.31 -18.63
N LEU A 62 19.75 -20.63 -18.82
CA LEU A 62 20.58 -21.33 -19.80
C LEU A 62 19.71 -21.76 -20.98
N ASN A 63 20.27 -21.71 -22.19
CA ASN A 63 19.63 -22.23 -23.40
C ASN A 63 19.65 -23.76 -23.42
N VAL A 64 18.87 -24.37 -22.53
CA VAL A 64 18.78 -25.81 -22.30
C VAL A 64 17.34 -26.25 -22.48
N ARG A 65 17.11 -27.29 -23.28
CA ARG A 65 15.77 -27.76 -23.70
C ARG A 65 15.30 -29.02 -22.99
N ARG A 66 15.82 -29.30 -21.80
CA ARG A 66 15.54 -30.53 -21.03
C ARG A 66 15.33 -30.22 -19.54
N GLY A 67 14.68 -31.16 -18.85
CA GLY A 67 14.54 -31.12 -17.40
C GLY A 67 13.82 -29.88 -16.90
N GLU A 68 14.39 -29.28 -15.85
CA GLU A 68 13.85 -28.17 -15.08
C GLU A 68 13.73 -26.86 -15.88
N PHE A 69 14.34 -26.79 -17.07
CA PHE A 69 14.23 -25.64 -17.97
C PHE A 69 12.93 -25.63 -18.79
N ASN A 70 12.14 -26.71 -18.75
CA ASN A 70 10.82 -26.77 -19.35
C ASN A 70 9.75 -26.67 -18.26
N ILE A 71 8.82 -25.74 -18.40
CA ILE A 71 7.73 -25.53 -17.45
C ILE A 71 6.65 -26.59 -17.72
N SER A 72 6.51 -27.55 -16.80
CA SER A 72 5.53 -28.64 -16.93
C SER A 72 4.41 -28.62 -15.88
N ASP A 73 4.37 -27.59 -15.03
CA ASP A 73 3.28 -27.42 -14.07
C ASP A 73 2.00 -27.02 -14.82
N GLU A 74 1.01 -27.92 -14.84
CA GLU A 74 -0.28 -27.71 -15.51
C GLU A 74 -1.06 -26.50 -14.98
N LYS A 75 -0.76 -26.03 -13.77
CA LYS A 75 -1.40 -24.85 -13.17
C LYS A 75 -0.68 -23.54 -13.50
N SER A 76 0.53 -23.62 -14.06
CA SER A 76 1.31 -22.45 -14.44
C SER A 76 0.71 -21.76 -15.66
N LEU A 77 0.67 -20.43 -15.63
CA LEU A 77 0.31 -19.61 -16.79
C LEU A 77 1.25 -19.84 -18.00
N TRP A 78 2.43 -20.38 -17.75
CA TRP A 78 3.47 -20.60 -18.74
C TRP A 78 3.73 -22.08 -19.04
N ASN A 79 2.80 -22.97 -18.63
CA ASN A 79 2.89 -24.40 -18.90
C ASN A 79 3.19 -24.70 -20.38
N GLY A 80 4.11 -25.63 -20.62
CA GLY A 80 4.57 -26.02 -21.96
C GLY A 80 5.65 -25.12 -22.55
N SER A 81 6.02 -24.02 -21.88
CA SER A 81 7.10 -23.13 -22.34
C SER A 81 8.47 -23.58 -21.85
N ASN A 82 9.52 -23.28 -22.61
CA ASN A 82 10.90 -23.33 -22.15
C ASN A 82 11.30 -21.97 -21.54
N LEU A 83 12.08 -21.98 -20.46
CA LEU A 83 12.51 -20.74 -19.77
C LEU A 83 13.24 -19.78 -20.70
N TYR A 84 14.16 -20.29 -21.53
CA TYR A 84 14.95 -19.43 -22.43
C TYR A 84 14.06 -18.71 -23.44
N ASP A 85 13.07 -19.41 -24.03
CA ASP A 85 12.13 -18.78 -24.97
C ASP A 85 11.19 -17.79 -24.28
N LEU A 86 10.72 -18.14 -23.08
CA LEU A 86 9.84 -17.28 -22.30
C LEU A 86 10.54 -15.95 -21.98
N TYR A 87 11.77 -16.02 -21.48
CA TYR A 87 12.56 -14.83 -21.16
C TYR A 87 12.99 -14.07 -22.42
N SER A 88 13.29 -14.76 -23.53
CA SER A 88 13.55 -14.12 -24.83
C SER A 88 12.34 -13.36 -25.37
N LYS A 89 11.12 -13.77 -25.01
CA LYS A 89 9.88 -13.08 -25.37
C LYS A 89 9.52 -11.96 -24.37
N ALA A 90 9.83 -12.15 -23.10
CA ALA A 90 9.39 -11.27 -22.02
C ALA A 90 10.31 -10.06 -21.79
N TYR A 91 11.61 -10.19 -22.05
CA TYR A 91 12.59 -9.16 -21.70
C TYR A 91 12.30 -7.81 -22.37
N THR A 92 12.64 -6.72 -21.67
CA THR A 92 12.68 -5.39 -22.26
C THR A 92 14.03 -5.19 -22.97
N PRO A 93 14.07 -4.91 -24.28
CA PRO A 93 15.30 -4.56 -24.97
C PRO A 93 16.06 -3.45 -24.25
N TRP A 94 17.36 -3.62 -24.06
CA TRP A 94 18.15 -2.73 -23.21
C TRP A 94 18.15 -1.31 -23.77
N GLU A 95 18.25 -1.16 -25.09
CA GLU A 95 18.18 0.11 -25.79
C GLU A 95 16.85 0.87 -25.60
N TRP A 96 15.79 0.22 -25.11
CA TRP A 96 14.51 0.87 -24.80
C TRP A 96 14.48 1.56 -23.45
N HIS A 97 15.40 1.24 -22.54
CA HIS A 97 15.35 1.79 -21.18
C HIS A 97 15.53 3.30 -21.18
N ALA A 98 16.52 3.83 -21.87
CA ALA A 98 16.75 5.27 -21.98
C ALA A 98 15.54 6.05 -22.55
N PRO A 99 14.95 5.68 -23.70
CA PRO A 99 13.77 6.39 -24.20
C PRO A 99 12.53 6.22 -23.31
N ILE A 100 12.33 5.06 -22.67
CA ILE A 100 11.22 4.87 -21.71
C ILE A 100 11.40 5.77 -20.48
N MET A 101 12.62 5.83 -19.93
CA MET A 101 12.95 6.69 -18.78
C MET A 101 12.77 8.17 -19.12
N GLU A 102 13.16 8.61 -20.32
CA GLU A 102 12.94 9.99 -20.77
C GLU A 102 11.44 10.28 -20.93
N ARG A 103 10.66 9.35 -21.47
CA ARG A 103 9.20 9.48 -21.55
C ARG A 103 8.58 9.60 -20.15
N ALA A 104 8.98 8.76 -19.21
CA ALA A 104 8.48 8.79 -17.84
C ALA A 104 8.83 10.13 -17.16
N LYS A 105 10.08 10.57 -17.29
CA LYS A 105 10.55 11.86 -16.78
C LYS A 105 9.77 13.04 -17.35
N SER A 106 9.40 13.00 -18.64
CA SER A 106 8.59 14.06 -19.27
C SER A 106 7.19 14.23 -18.65
N HIS A 107 6.70 13.20 -17.94
CA HIS A 107 5.46 13.24 -17.18
C HIS A 107 5.64 13.41 -15.67
N GLY A 108 6.88 13.61 -15.20
CA GLY A 108 7.19 13.65 -13.76
C GLY A 108 7.06 12.28 -13.07
N LEU A 109 7.09 11.18 -13.84
CA LEU A 109 7.01 9.83 -13.32
C LEU A 109 8.43 9.27 -13.08
N ILE A 110 8.69 8.77 -11.88
CA ILE A 110 9.96 8.13 -11.54
C ILE A 110 10.08 6.83 -12.34
N CYS A 111 11.25 6.56 -12.94
CA CYS A 111 11.50 5.30 -13.63
C CYS A 111 12.77 4.63 -13.13
N PHE A 112 12.65 3.35 -12.77
CA PHE A 112 13.76 2.48 -12.40
C PHE A 112 13.46 1.04 -12.83
N SER A 113 14.36 0.12 -12.54
CA SER A 113 14.21 -1.27 -12.98
C SER A 113 14.69 -2.29 -11.96
N SER A 114 14.24 -3.53 -12.14
CA SER A 114 14.81 -4.72 -11.53
C SER A 114 15.96 -5.27 -12.37
N PRO A 115 17.22 -5.19 -11.91
CA PRO A 115 18.30 -5.97 -12.50
C PRO A 115 18.19 -7.43 -12.03
N PHE A 116 18.39 -8.39 -12.94
CA PHE A 116 18.41 -9.81 -12.60
C PHE A 116 19.82 -10.42 -12.62
N ASP A 117 20.81 -9.62 -13.00
CA ASP A 117 22.22 -10.00 -13.01
C ASP A 117 23.12 -8.76 -12.84
N GLU A 118 24.41 -8.97 -12.59
CA GLU A 118 25.35 -7.89 -12.33
C GLU A 118 25.56 -6.94 -13.51
N THR A 119 25.44 -7.38 -14.75
CA THR A 119 25.59 -6.53 -15.94
C THR A 119 24.41 -5.58 -16.09
N ALA A 120 23.20 -6.03 -15.72
CA ALA A 120 22.02 -5.17 -15.61
C ALA A 120 22.20 -4.06 -14.56
N VAL A 121 22.89 -4.33 -13.44
CA VAL A 121 23.22 -3.28 -12.46
C VAL A 121 24.12 -2.21 -13.08
N ASP A 122 25.18 -2.59 -13.78
CA ASP A 122 26.10 -1.63 -14.43
C ASP A 122 25.36 -0.78 -15.46
N PHE A 123 24.52 -1.41 -16.27
CA PHE A 123 23.73 -0.73 -17.30
C PHE A 123 22.78 0.31 -16.70
N LEU A 124 22.01 -0.07 -15.68
CA LEU A 124 21.06 0.83 -15.01
C LEU A 124 21.78 1.94 -14.22
N ASP A 125 22.96 1.66 -13.66
CA ASP A 125 23.78 2.66 -12.98
C ASP A 125 24.26 3.75 -13.94
N GLN A 126 24.69 3.34 -15.16
CA GLN A 126 25.06 4.26 -16.24
C GLN A 126 23.87 5.13 -16.70
N LEU A 127 22.65 4.59 -16.69
CA LEU A 127 21.43 5.35 -16.97
C LEU A 127 21.02 6.28 -15.82
N GLY A 128 21.66 6.19 -14.65
CA GLY A 128 21.39 7.07 -13.53
C GLY A 128 20.05 6.82 -12.85
N VAL A 129 19.57 5.57 -12.81
CA VAL A 129 18.30 5.25 -12.14
C VAL A 129 18.30 5.71 -10.68
N PRO A 130 17.17 6.16 -10.12
CA PRO A 130 17.11 6.70 -8.77
C PRO A 130 17.09 5.64 -7.66
N ALA A 131 16.83 4.37 -8.01
CA ALA A 131 16.79 3.23 -7.09
C ALA A 131 16.94 1.91 -7.86
N PHE A 132 17.21 0.83 -7.14
CA PHE A 132 17.19 -0.55 -7.69
C PHE A 132 16.06 -1.37 -7.06
N LYS A 133 15.43 -2.23 -7.85
CA LYS A 133 14.47 -3.22 -7.36
C LYS A 133 15.06 -4.63 -7.40
N ILE A 134 15.32 -5.25 -6.26
CA ILE A 134 15.65 -6.68 -6.22
C ILE A 134 14.32 -7.48 -6.21
N ALA A 135 14.14 -8.36 -7.20
CA ALA A 135 12.94 -9.19 -7.32
C ALA A 135 13.00 -10.39 -6.34
N SER A 136 11.86 -11.07 -6.15
CA SER A 136 11.76 -12.13 -5.13
C SER A 136 12.62 -13.36 -5.44
N PHE A 137 12.87 -13.65 -6.71
CA PHE A 137 13.69 -14.82 -7.09
C PHE A 137 15.19 -14.53 -6.91
N GLU A 138 15.56 -13.24 -6.88
CA GLU A 138 16.92 -12.75 -6.74
C GLU A 138 17.27 -12.33 -5.31
N ASN A 139 16.34 -12.47 -4.35
CA ASN A 139 16.59 -12.05 -2.96
C ASN A 139 17.61 -12.94 -2.22
N ASN A 140 17.96 -14.10 -2.77
CA ASN A 140 19.08 -14.93 -2.31
C ASN A 140 20.36 -14.74 -3.18
N HIS A 141 20.31 -13.91 -4.23
CA HIS A 141 21.45 -13.66 -5.10
C HIS A 141 22.38 -12.60 -4.47
N LEU A 142 23.12 -12.99 -3.42
CA LEU A 142 23.94 -12.08 -2.63
C LEU A 142 24.97 -11.27 -3.45
N PRO A 143 25.63 -11.81 -4.50
CA PRO A 143 26.49 -11.01 -5.38
C PRO A 143 25.77 -9.84 -6.07
N LEU A 144 24.57 -10.05 -6.62
CA LEU A 144 23.73 -9.02 -7.22
C LEU A 144 23.35 -7.94 -6.20
N ILE A 145 22.87 -8.35 -5.02
CA ILE A 145 22.48 -7.43 -3.93
C ILE A 145 23.67 -6.56 -3.53
N ARG A 146 24.84 -7.18 -3.33
CA ARG A 146 26.08 -6.47 -2.99
C ARG A 146 26.47 -5.47 -4.07
N LYS A 147 26.31 -5.82 -5.35
CA LYS A 147 26.65 -4.93 -6.46
C LYS A 147 25.71 -3.72 -6.51
N ALA A 148 24.40 -3.95 -6.43
CA ALA A 148 23.41 -2.87 -6.38
C ALA A 148 23.66 -1.94 -5.18
N ALA A 149 23.95 -2.48 -4.00
CA ALA A 149 24.18 -1.70 -2.79
C ALA A 149 25.44 -0.82 -2.86
N ARG A 150 26.51 -1.28 -3.52
CA ARG A 150 27.75 -0.51 -3.71
C ARG A 150 27.59 0.77 -4.51
N THR A 151 26.51 0.88 -5.30
CA THR A 151 26.18 2.13 -6.01
C THR A 151 25.77 3.27 -5.06
N GLY A 152 25.44 2.94 -3.80
CA GLY A 152 24.94 3.88 -2.81
C GLY A 152 23.50 4.34 -3.03
N LYS A 153 22.81 3.80 -4.04
CA LYS A 153 21.41 4.12 -4.35
C LYS A 153 20.44 3.34 -3.44
N PRO A 154 19.22 3.85 -3.21
CA PRO A 154 18.16 3.12 -2.52
C PRO A 154 17.86 1.77 -3.16
N ILE A 155 17.54 0.77 -2.33
CA ILE A 155 17.11 -0.56 -2.76
C ILE A 155 15.69 -0.83 -2.27
N ILE A 156 14.85 -1.34 -3.17
CA ILE A 156 13.55 -1.94 -2.87
C ILE A 156 13.66 -3.45 -3.14
N MET A 157 13.48 -4.31 -2.14
CA MET A 157 13.69 -5.76 -2.28
C MET A 157 12.41 -6.54 -1.97
N SER A 158 11.96 -7.42 -2.86
CA SER A 158 10.79 -8.27 -2.61
C SER A 158 11.20 -9.53 -1.85
N THR A 159 10.33 -9.97 -0.94
CA THR A 159 10.63 -11.03 0.03
C THR A 159 9.86 -12.32 -0.24
N GLY A 160 9.40 -12.55 -1.48
CA GLY A 160 8.63 -13.75 -1.80
C GLY A 160 9.48 -15.00 -1.60
N MET A 161 8.87 -16.07 -1.05
CA MET A 161 9.48 -17.39 -0.76
C MET A 161 10.58 -17.39 0.32
N ALA A 162 11.21 -16.24 0.60
CA ALA A 162 12.32 -16.14 1.53
C ALA A 162 11.90 -16.46 2.97
N THR A 163 12.68 -17.34 3.59
CA THR A 163 12.68 -17.57 5.03
C THR A 163 13.26 -16.36 5.77
N LEU A 164 13.07 -16.31 7.09
CA LEU A 164 13.67 -15.25 7.90
C LEU A 164 15.21 -15.24 7.81
N GLY A 165 15.85 -16.42 7.72
CA GLY A 165 17.30 -16.52 7.59
C GLY A 165 17.81 -15.92 6.28
N GLU A 166 17.17 -16.27 5.15
CA GLU A 166 17.52 -15.71 3.84
C GLU A 166 17.30 -14.19 3.79
N LEU A 167 16.24 -13.69 4.43
CA LEU A 167 16.00 -12.26 4.54
C LEU A 167 17.06 -11.53 5.37
N ASP A 168 17.51 -12.13 6.48
CA ASP A 168 18.62 -11.55 7.25
C ASP A 168 19.90 -11.51 6.40
N GLU A 169 20.26 -12.61 5.73
CA GLU A 169 21.44 -12.66 4.84
C GLU A 169 21.38 -11.59 3.73
N ALA A 170 20.23 -11.40 3.09
CA ALA A 170 20.02 -10.41 2.05
C ALA A 170 20.14 -8.98 2.59
N VAL A 171 19.52 -8.69 3.74
CA VAL A 171 19.55 -7.38 4.40
C VAL A 171 20.96 -7.04 4.88
N GLN A 172 21.67 -7.99 5.53
CA GLN A 172 23.05 -7.78 5.97
C GLN A 172 23.96 -7.55 4.76
N THR A 173 23.82 -8.36 3.71
CA THR A 173 24.60 -8.20 2.47
C THR A 173 24.43 -6.80 1.88
N ALA A 174 23.19 -6.28 1.82
CA ALA A 174 22.93 -4.93 1.34
C ALA A 174 23.58 -3.86 2.24
N ARG A 175 23.41 -3.97 3.56
CA ARG A 175 23.93 -3.00 4.54
C ARG A 175 25.45 -2.96 4.57
N GLU A 176 26.11 -4.11 4.65
CA GLU A 176 27.57 -4.24 4.65
C GLU A 176 28.20 -3.70 3.35
N ALA A 177 27.47 -3.79 2.25
CA ALA A 177 27.87 -3.26 0.96
C ALA A 177 27.63 -1.74 0.80
N GLY A 178 27.02 -1.09 1.79
CA GLY A 178 26.83 0.36 1.85
C GLY A 178 25.39 0.85 1.63
N CYS A 179 24.40 -0.05 1.53
CA CYS A 179 22.99 0.36 1.40
C CYS A 179 22.49 0.99 2.71
N LYS A 180 22.10 2.27 2.64
CA LYS A 180 21.51 3.01 3.76
C LYS A 180 19.98 3.07 3.70
N GLU A 181 19.44 3.05 2.49
CA GLU A 181 18.02 3.24 2.21
C GLU A 181 17.44 1.96 1.62
N LEU A 182 16.83 1.16 2.49
CA LEU A 182 16.27 -0.14 2.15
C LEU A 182 14.76 -0.18 2.43
N VAL A 183 14.00 -0.61 1.43
CA VAL A 183 12.58 -0.97 1.57
C VAL A 183 12.43 -2.46 1.30
N LEU A 184 11.74 -3.19 2.16
CA LEU A 184 11.34 -4.57 1.90
C LEU A 184 9.88 -4.62 1.45
N LEU A 185 9.57 -5.43 0.45
CA LEU A 185 8.20 -5.66 0.02
C LEU A 185 7.79 -7.07 0.40
N LYS A 186 6.83 -7.18 1.33
CA LYS A 186 6.12 -8.44 1.54
C LYS A 186 5.55 -8.86 0.19
N CYS A 187 5.78 -10.11 -0.21
CA CYS A 187 5.38 -10.61 -1.54
C CYS A 187 4.91 -12.07 -1.45
N THR A 188 3.93 -12.45 -2.26
CA THR A 188 3.58 -13.86 -2.50
C THR A 188 3.82 -14.15 -3.97
N SER A 189 4.80 -15.02 -4.29
CA SER A 189 5.23 -15.31 -5.66
C SER A 189 4.37 -16.37 -6.35
N THR A 190 3.05 -16.21 -6.29
CA THR A 190 2.09 -16.98 -7.11
C THR A 190 1.33 -16.00 -7.99
N TYR A 191 1.00 -16.41 -9.23
CA TYR A 191 0.50 -15.51 -10.26
C TYR A 191 -0.79 -16.07 -10.89
N PRO A 192 -1.97 -15.54 -10.55
CA PRO A 192 -2.24 -14.55 -9.50
C PRO A 192 -2.05 -15.12 -8.09
N ALA A 193 -1.83 -14.23 -7.12
CA ALA A 193 -1.85 -14.58 -5.70
C ALA A 193 -3.28 -14.60 -5.16
N SER A 194 -3.53 -15.49 -4.20
CA SER A 194 -4.79 -15.52 -3.48
C SER A 194 -4.72 -14.61 -2.24
N PRO A 195 -5.79 -13.88 -1.90
CA PRO A 195 -5.84 -13.09 -0.67
C PRO A 195 -5.53 -13.92 0.60
N GLU A 196 -5.98 -15.18 0.64
CA GLU A 196 -5.80 -16.10 1.76
C GLU A 196 -4.32 -16.41 2.01
N ASN A 197 -3.51 -16.48 0.95
CA ASN A 197 -2.09 -16.81 1.02
C ASN A 197 -1.19 -15.57 1.07
N THR A 198 -1.77 -14.36 1.08
CA THR A 198 -0.98 -13.13 1.05
C THR A 198 -0.39 -12.79 2.43
N ASN A 199 -1.01 -13.16 3.54
CA ASN A 199 -0.41 -13.02 4.89
C ASN A 199 0.14 -11.61 5.20
N ILE A 200 -0.60 -10.55 4.89
CA ILE A 200 -0.14 -9.14 5.05
C ILE A 200 0.12 -8.70 6.50
N ARG A 201 -0.29 -9.50 7.50
CA ARG A 201 0.09 -9.29 8.91
C ARG A 201 1.60 -9.36 9.14
N THR A 202 2.35 -9.94 8.21
CA THR A 202 3.81 -9.96 8.23
C THR A 202 4.44 -8.56 8.07
N ILE A 203 3.75 -7.61 7.45
CA ILE A 203 4.27 -6.25 7.17
C ILE A 203 4.78 -5.54 8.43
N PRO A 204 3.96 -5.35 9.49
CA PRO A 204 4.44 -4.69 10.71
C PRO A 204 5.53 -5.49 11.44
N HIS A 205 5.43 -6.83 11.46
CA HIS A 205 6.44 -7.68 12.09
C HIS A 205 7.80 -7.61 11.38
N MET A 206 7.81 -7.64 10.05
CA MET A 206 9.02 -7.51 9.24
C MET A 206 9.71 -6.15 9.46
N ARG A 207 8.92 -5.08 9.60
CA ARG A 207 9.44 -3.74 9.90
C ARG A 207 10.14 -3.70 11.25
N GLU A 208 9.51 -4.25 12.28
CA GLU A 208 10.07 -4.32 13.63
C GLU A 208 11.37 -5.12 13.65
N LEU A 209 11.36 -6.29 13.02
CA LEU A 209 12.46 -7.24 13.05
C LEU A 209 13.69 -6.77 12.25
N LEU A 210 13.47 -6.20 11.07
CA LEU A 210 14.55 -5.85 10.15
C LEU A 210 14.89 -4.36 10.16
N GLY A 211 14.10 -3.51 10.85
CA GLY A 211 14.43 -2.10 11.07
C GLY A 211 14.53 -1.28 9.78
N CYS A 212 13.61 -1.49 8.85
CA CYS A 212 13.55 -0.78 7.56
C CYS A 212 12.10 -0.50 7.15
N GLN A 213 11.89 0.32 6.12
CA GLN A 213 10.55 0.52 5.59
C GLN A 213 10.03 -0.78 4.95
N VAL A 214 8.73 -1.02 5.10
CA VAL A 214 8.09 -2.21 4.54
C VAL A 214 6.86 -1.81 3.73
N GLY A 215 6.71 -2.44 2.57
CA GLY A 215 5.59 -2.31 1.66
C GLY A 215 5.04 -3.67 1.22
N LEU A 216 4.27 -3.67 0.14
CA LEU A 216 3.68 -4.85 -0.48
C LEU A 216 3.99 -4.86 -1.99
N SER A 217 4.50 -6.00 -2.47
CA SER A 217 4.46 -6.37 -3.89
C SER A 217 3.29 -7.31 -4.07
N ASP A 218 2.25 -6.84 -4.75
CA ASP A 218 0.94 -7.47 -4.77
C ASP A 218 0.69 -8.15 -6.13
N HIS A 219 0.31 -9.43 -6.10
CA HIS A 219 -0.07 -10.20 -7.28
C HIS A 219 -1.52 -10.70 -7.21
N THR A 220 -2.31 -10.25 -6.24
CA THR A 220 -3.73 -10.60 -6.18
C THR A 220 -4.53 -9.88 -7.26
N MET A 221 -5.73 -10.34 -7.55
CA MET A 221 -6.67 -9.56 -8.34
C MET A 221 -7.22 -8.36 -7.55
N GLY A 222 -7.55 -7.28 -8.25
CA GLY A 222 -8.08 -6.05 -7.67
C GLY A 222 -7.11 -5.35 -6.69
N VAL A 223 -7.66 -4.46 -5.86
CA VAL A 223 -6.86 -3.55 -5.00
C VAL A 223 -7.03 -3.78 -3.50
N GLY A 224 -7.99 -4.62 -3.09
CA GLY A 224 -8.39 -4.74 -1.68
C GLY A 224 -7.27 -5.15 -0.73
N VAL A 225 -6.38 -6.04 -1.17
CA VAL A 225 -5.23 -6.50 -0.38
C VAL A 225 -4.19 -5.39 -0.21
N SER A 226 -3.94 -4.62 -1.26
CA SER A 226 -3.07 -3.42 -1.22
C SER A 226 -3.62 -2.35 -0.27
N VAL A 227 -4.93 -2.08 -0.30
CA VAL A 227 -5.59 -1.15 0.63
C VAL A 227 -5.47 -1.62 2.07
N ALA A 228 -5.72 -2.91 2.33
CA ALA A 228 -5.56 -3.49 3.67
C ALA A 228 -4.10 -3.46 4.17
N ALA A 229 -3.12 -3.61 3.27
CA ALA A 229 -1.71 -3.51 3.61
C ALA A 229 -1.31 -2.11 4.08
N VAL A 230 -1.87 -1.05 3.49
CA VAL A 230 -1.67 0.33 3.96
C VAL A 230 -2.17 0.48 5.39
N ALA A 231 -3.30 -0.13 5.76
CA ALA A 231 -3.79 -0.11 7.13
C ALA A 231 -2.86 -0.81 8.14
N LEU A 232 -2.00 -1.72 7.65
CA LEU A 232 -0.94 -2.37 8.44
C LEU A 232 0.42 -1.64 8.34
N GLY A 233 0.41 -0.42 7.79
CA GLY A 233 1.54 0.48 7.69
C GLY A 233 2.40 0.27 6.44
N ALA A 234 1.94 -0.43 5.40
CA ALA A 234 2.69 -0.52 4.14
C ALA A 234 2.99 0.87 3.56
N THR A 235 4.26 1.14 3.25
CA THR A 235 4.72 2.45 2.76
C THR A 235 4.97 2.50 1.25
N VAL A 236 5.06 1.31 0.63
CA VAL A 236 5.21 1.13 -0.82
C VAL A 236 4.21 0.06 -1.25
N ILE A 237 3.56 0.28 -2.39
CA ILE A 237 2.70 -0.70 -3.05
C ILE A 237 3.17 -0.86 -4.49
N GLU A 238 3.47 -2.10 -4.89
CA GLU A 238 3.83 -2.46 -6.26
C GLU A 238 2.77 -3.39 -6.84
N LYS A 239 2.30 -3.08 -8.06
CA LYS A 239 1.32 -3.86 -8.81
C LYS A 239 1.73 -3.92 -10.28
N HIS A 240 1.60 -5.10 -10.90
CA HIS A 240 1.72 -5.21 -12.35
C HIS A 240 0.63 -4.40 -13.05
N PHE A 241 0.98 -3.80 -14.18
CA PHE A 241 0.14 -2.86 -14.91
C PHE A 241 0.15 -3.16 -16.41
N THR A 242 -1.03 -3.12 -17.03
CA THR A 242 -1.22 -3.29 -18.47
C THR A 242 -2.27 -2.32 -18.98
N LEU A 243 -2.29 -2.05 -20.29
CA LEU A 243 -3.34 -1.23 -20.90
C LEU A 243 -4.68 -1.97 -20.89
N ARG A 244 -4.65 -3.25 -21.29
CA ARG A 244 -5.80 -4.15 -21.30
C ARG A 244 -5.30 -5.58 -21.16
N ARG A 245 -5.92 -6.37 -20.26
CA ARG A 245 -5.56 -7.79 -20.09
C ARG A 245 -5.87 -8.60 -21.35
N ALA A 246 -6.93 -8.22 -22.06
CA ALA A 246 -7.38 -8.84 -23.30
C ALA A 246 -6.35 -8.77 -24.45
N ASP A 247 -5.39 -7.85 -24.40
CA ASP A 247 -4.31 -7.77 -25.40
C ASP A 247 -3.27 -8.91 -25.24
N GLY A 248 -3.40 -9.73 -24.20
CA GLY A 248 -2.41 -10.72 -23.83
C GLY A 248 -1.10 -10.09 -23.34
N GLY A 249 -0.09 -10.93 -23.19
CA GLY A 249 1.20 -10.57 -22.58
C GLY A 249 1.58 -11.59 -21.53
N VAL A 250 2.86 -11.62 -21.17
CA VAL A 250 3.40 -12.67 -20.28
C VAL A 250 2.76 -12.60 -18.89
N ASP A 251 2.46 -11.39 -18.42
CA ASP A 251 1.94 -11.11 -17.08
C ASP A 251 0.57 -10.40 -17.10
N SER A 252 -0.06 -10.28 -18.27
CA SER A 252 -1.26 -9.46 -18.41
C SER A 252 -2.45 -9.98 -17.60
N ALA A 253 -2.54 -11.29 -17.37
CA ALA A 253 -3.68 -11.96 -16.75
C ALA A 253 -4.00 -11.45 -15.33
N PHE A 254 -2.99 -11.02 -14.57
CA PHE A 254 -3.11 -10.55 -13.20
C PHE A 254 -2.73 -9.07 -13.01
N SER A 255 -2.42 -8.38 -14.11
CA SER A 255 -2.07 -6.96 -14.13
C SER A 255 -3.31 -6.08 -13.99
N LEU A 256 -3.17 -4.93 -13.31
CA LEU A 256 -4.19 -3.90 -13.26
C LEU A 256 -4.33 -3.18 -14.61
N GLU A 257 -5.56 -2.85 -14.98
CA GLU A 257 -5.86 -1.92 -16.09
C GLU A 257 -5.91 -0.46 -15.58
N PRO A 258 -5.91 0.57 -16.46
CA PRO A 258 -5.82 1.98 -16.06
C PRO A 258 -6.81 2.41 -14.96
N ALA A 259 -8.09 2.05 -15.08
CA ALA A 259 -9.09 2.38 -14.06
C ALA A 259 -8.85 1.66 -12.72
N GLU A 260 -8.26 0.46 -12.75
CA GLU A 260 -7.91 -0.28 -11.53
C GLU A 260 -6.66 0.31 -10.86
N LEU A 261 -5.70 0.84 -11.63
CA LEU A 261 -4.55 1.59 -11.11
C LEU A 261 -4.99 2.92 -10.48
N GLU A 262 -5.90 3.67 -11.12
CA GLU A 262 -6.51 4.87 -10.53
C GLU A 262 -7.22 4.54 -9.20
N SER A 263 -7.97 3.44 -9.17
CA SER A 263 -8.60 2.94 -7.95
C SER A 263 -7.58 2.57 -6.88
N LEU A 264 -6.48 1.90 -7.24
CA LEU A 264 -5.40 1.58 -6.30
C LEU A 264 -4.87 2.84 -5.63
N ILE A 265 -4.57 3.88 -6.42
CA ILE A 265 -4.01 5.14 -5.92
C ILE A 265 -5.01 5.86 -5.02
N SER A 266 -6.26 6.02 -5.47
CA SER A 266 -7.32 6.66 -4.67
C SER A 266 -7.55 5.96 -3.34
N GLU A 267 -7.74 4.63 -3.38
CA GLU A 267 -8.16 3.88 -2.19
C GLU A 267 -7.02 3.65 -1.20
N THR A 268 -5.78 3.51 -1.66
CA THR A 268 -4.61 3.46 -0.76
C THR A 268 -4.36 4.80 -0.08
N HIS A 269 -4.51 5.92 -0.80
CA HIS A 269 -4.41 7.25 -0.21
C HIS A 269 -5.53 7.51 0.81
N ARG A 270 -6.78 7.15 0.50
CA ARG A 270 -7.91 7.23 1.45
C ARG A 270 -7.69 6.39 2.70
N ALA A 271 -7.21 5.16 2.54
CA ALA A 271 -6.89 4.29 3.67
C ALA A 271 -5.80 4.91 4.56
N TRP A 272 -4.74 5.45 3.95
CA TRP A 272 -3.68 6.15 4.69
C TRP A 272 -4.22 7.37 5.46
N LEU A 273 -5.01 8.24 4.81
CA LEU A 273 -5.65 9.39 5.48
C LEU A 273 -6.55 8.96 6.65
N ALA A 274 -7.26 7.84 6.50
CA ALA A 274 -8.20 7.33 7.49
C ALA A 274 -7.51 6.74 8.73
N LEU A 275 -6.22 6.38 8.67
CA LEU A 275 -5.48 5.89 9.83
C LEU A 275 -5.44 6.92 10.95
N GLY A 276 -5.22 8.19 10.59
CA GLY A 276 -5.24 9.31 11.53
C GLY A 276 -4.38 9.06 12.78
N GLN A 277 -4.95 9.39 13.93
CA GLN A 277 -4.33 9.20 15.24
C GLN A 277 -5.36 8.65 16.23
N VAL A 278 -4.89 7.99 17.29
CA VAL A 278 -5.76 7.55 18.39
C VAL A 278 -6.42 8.77 19.03
N THR A 279 -7.74 8.83 19.00
CA THR A 279 -8.52 9.93 19.56
C THR A 279 -9.81 9.43 20.20
N TYR A 280 -10.27 10.13 21.24
CA TYR A 280 -11.55 9.88 21.91
C TYR A 280 -12.31 11.19 22.08
N GLY A 281 -13.62 11.14 21.88
CA GLY A 281 -14.47 12.31 21.92
C GLY A 281 -14.70 12.94 20.53
N PRO A 282 -15.48 14.02 20.46
CA PRO A 282 -15.87 14.63 19.21
C PRO A 282 -14.68 15.37 18.58
N THR A 283 -14.53 15.21 17.27
CA THR A 283 -13.69 16.08 16.45
C THR A 283 -14.29 17.49 16.35
N PRO A 284 -13.51 18.51 15.92
CA PRO A 284 -14.07 19.84 15.64
C PRO A 284 -15.27 19.82 14.67
N ALA A 285 -15.27 18.89 13.70
CA ALA A 285 -16.37 18.71 12.76
C ALA A 285 -17.64 18.15 13.44
N GLU A 286 -17.49 17.36 14.50
CA GLU A 286 -18.59 16.73 15.23
C GLU A 286 -19.12 17.58 16.40
N MET A 287 -18.45 18.68 16.76
CA MET A 287 -18.84 19.51 17.90
C MET A 287 -20.29 20.01 17.80
N LYS A 288 -20.77 20.35 16.61
CA LYS A 288 -22.17 20.74 16.38
C LYS A 288 -23.13 19.58 16.65
N SER A 289 -22.77 18.37 16.24
CA SER A 289 -23.58 17.16 16.42
C SER A 289 -23.79 16.77 17.89
N ILE A 290 -23.03 17.34 18.84
CA ILE A 290 -23.28 17.16 20.28
C ILE A 290 -24.69 17.63 20.65
N GLU A 291 -25.20 18.67 19.99
CA GLU A 291 -26.56 19.19 20.24
C GLU A 291 -27.66 18.18 19.88
N HIS A 292 -27.35 17.17 19.07
CA HIS A 292 -28.28 16.09 18.72
C HIS A 292 -28.16 14.89 19.65
N ARG A 293 -27.30 14.92 20.68
CA ARG A 293 -27.24 13.87 21.70
C ARG A 293 -28.46 13.95 22.62
N ARG A 294 -28.68 12.89 23.40
CA ARG A 294 -29.72 12.91 24.43
C ARG A 294 -29.24 13.64 25.67
N SER A 295 -30.15 14.31 26.35
CA SER A 295 -29.95 14.91 27.66
C SER A 295 -31.27 14.89 28.43
N LEU A 296 -31.26 15.38 29.67
CA LEU A 296 -32.41 15.34 30.56
C LEU A 296 -33.35 16.52 30.30
N TYR A 297 -34.62 16.21 30.09
CA TYR A 297 -35.68 17.17 29.85
C TYR A 297 -36.89 16.89 30.72
N VAL A 298 -37.60 17.96 31.03
CA VAL A 298 -38.95 17.94 31.60
C VAL A 298 -39.91 17.42 30.53
N ALA A 299 -40.63 16.34 30.84
CA ALA A 299 -41.49 15.59 29.92
C ALA A 299 -42.99 15.77 30.17
N LYS A 300 -43.35 16.45 31.25
CA LYS A 300 -44.69 16.94 31.60
C LYS A 300 -44.52 18.28 32.31
N ASP A 301 -45.50 19.18 32.25
CA ASP A 301 -45.43 20.42 33.03
C ASP A 301 -45.27 20.13 34.53
N MET A 302 -44.42 20.89 35.22
CA MET A 302 -44.10 20.73 36.65
C MET A 302 -44.13 22.09 37.36
N LYS A 303 -44.54 22.07 38.63
CA LYS A 303 -44.51 23.21 39.57
C LYS A 303 -43.33 23.10 40.53
N ALA A 304 -42.84 24.23 41.02
CA ALA A 304 -41.83 24.25 42.07
C ALA A 304 -42.27 23.39 43.28
N GLY A 305 -41.39 22.48 43.70
CA GLY A 305 -41.64 21.49 44.75
C GLY A 305 -42.08 20.11 44.25
N ASP A 306 -42.46 19.96 42.98
CA ASP A 306 -42.82 18.67 42.38
C ASP A 306 -41.62 17.71 42.34
N VAL A 307 -41.90 16.41 42.50
CA VAL A 307 -40.88 15.36 42.51
C VAL A 307 -40.65 14.82 41.10
N PHE A 308 -39.37 14.66 40.71
CA PHE A 308 -39.01 13.99 39.48
C PHE A 308 -39.32 12.49 39.54
N THR A 309 -40.04 12.01 38.52
CA THR A 309 -40.43 10.62 38.30
C THR A 309 -40.03 10.19 36.89
N THR A 310 -40.17 8.90 36.58
CA THR A 310 -39.87 8.35 35.25
C THR A 310 -40.80 8.88 34.13
N GLU A 311 -41.90 9.53 34.50
CA GLU A 311 -42.89 10.04 33.57
C GLU A 311 -42.69 11.52 33.23
N ASN A 312 -42.15 12.30 34.17
CA ASN A 312 -41.97 13.75 34.03
C ASN A 312 -40.50 14.16 33.81
N LEU A 313 -39.54 13.26 34.04
CA LEU A 313 -38.14 13.42 33.65
C LEU A 313 -37.82 12.38 32.58
N ARG A 314 -37.29 12.79 31.43
CA ARG A 314 -36.92 11.84 30.37
C ARG A 314 -35.56 12.16 29.75
N VAL A 315 -34.91 11.09 29.29
CA VAL A 315 -33.67 11.13 28.50
C VAL A 315 -34.04 11.22 27.01
N VAL A 316 -34.12 12.44 26.49
CA VAL A 316 -34.56 12.74 25.12
C VAL A 316 -33.58 13.67 24.41
N ARG A 317 -33.73 13.82 23.09
CA ARG A 317 -33.03 14.85 22.30
C ARG A 317 -33.83 16.17 22.38
N PRO A 318 -33.20 17.35 22.25
CA PRO A 318 -31.78 17.59 21.92
C PRO A 318 -30.83 17.50 23.15
N GLY A 319 -29.55 17.79 22.95
CA GLY A 319 -28.45 17.61 23.89
C GLY A 319 -28.16 18.83 24.77
N ALA A 320 -29.16 19.66 25.06
CA ALA A 320 -28.99 20.92 25.78
C ALA A 320 -29.26 20.84 27.30
N GLY A 321 -29.85 19.76 27.81
CA GLY A 321 -30.11 19.54 29.23
C GLY A 321 -28.93 18.88 29.97
N LEU A 322 -29.16 18.46 31.21
CA LEU A 322 -28.17 17.70 31.99
C LEU A 322 -27.80 16.37 31.32
N ALA A 323 -26.58 15.90 31.56
CA ALA A 323 -26.11 14.64 31.01
C ALA A 323 -26.98 13.45 31.49
N PRO A 324 -27.32 12.47 30.62
CA PRO A 324 -28.18 11.34 30.98
C PRO A 324 -27.73 10.52 32.19
N ARG A 325 -26.42 10.50 32.50
CA ARG A 325 -25.87 9.80 33.68
C ARG A 325 -26.47 10.27 35.01
N HIS A 326 -27.06 11.46 35.05
CA HIS A 326 -27.68 12.02 36.26
C HIS A 326 -29.14 11.58 36.45
N TYR A 327 -29.72 10.85 35.48
CA TYR A 327 -31.14 10.49 35.49
C TYR A 327 -31.57 9.82 36.80
N GLU A 328 -30.95 8.69 37.16
CA GLU A 328 -31.29 7.92 38.36
C GLU A 328 -31.11 8.74 39.64
N SER A 329 -30.04 9.54 39.74
CA SER A 329 -29.77 10.37 40.91
C SER A 329 -30.78 11.51 41.11
N LEU A 330 -31.52 11.85 40.06
CA LEU A 330 -32.51 12.93 40.07
C LEU A 330 -33.93 12.41 40.33
N LEU A 331 -34.20 11.12 40.12
CA LEU A 331 -35.49 10.54 40.50
C LEU A 331 -35.68 10.65 42.02
N GLY A 332 -36.87 11.10 42.44
CA GLY A 332 -37.16 11.37 43.85
C GLY A 332 -36.66 12.73 44.36
N LYS A 333 -35.88 13.49 43.58
CA LYS A 333 -35.54 14.89 43.87
C LYS A 333 -36.67 15.82 43.48
N LYS A 334 -36.64 17.06 44.01
CA LYS A 334 -37.64 18.09 43.70
C LYS A 334 -37.13 19.09 42.66
N ILE A 335 -38.03 19.67 41.89
CA ILE A 335 -37.74 20.81 41.03
C ILE A 335 -37.91 22.12 41.82
N ARG A 336 -36.98 23.08 41.66
CA ARG A 336 -37.00 24.38 42.38
C ARG A 336 -37.87 25.44 41.72
N VAL A 337 -38.21 25.24 40.45
CA VAL A 337 -38.88 26.23 39.61
C VAL A 337 -40.00 25.57 38.82
N ASP A 338 -41.01 26.34 38.44
CA ASP A 338 -41.99 25.90 37.46
C ASP A 338 -41.29 25.64 36.11
N ALA A 339 -41.65 24.55 35.42
CA ALA A 339 -41.09 24.20 34.12
C ALA A 339 -42.13 23.54 33.22
N GLN A 340 -42.13 23.91 31.93
CA GLN A 340 -43.02 23.29 30.94
C GLN A 340 -42.38 22.05 30.31
N ILE A 341 -43.21 21.17 29.74
CA ILE A 341 -42.76 20.09 28.86
C ILE A 341 -41.80 20.63 27.78
N GLY A 342 -40.70 19.92 27.53
CA GLY A 342 -39.67 20.34 26.59
C GLY A 342 -38.63 21.30 27.18
N THR A 343 -38.70 21.63 28.48
CA THR A 343 -37.63 22.40 29.14
C THR A 343 -36.39 21.53 29.36
N ALA A 344 -35.24 22.01 28.89
CA ALA A 344 -33.94 21.38 29.14
C ALA A 344 -33.59 21.47 30.63
N LEU A 345 -33.41 20.34 31.30
CA LEU A 345 -33.12 20.35 32.73
C LEU A 345 -31.72 20.93 32.99
N ARG A 346 -31.60 21.77 34.02
CA ARG A 346 -30.34 22.37 34.50
C ARG A 346 -30.18 22.13 35.99
N TRP A 347 -28.95 22.10 36.50
CA TRP A 347 -28.70 21.89 37.94
C TRP A 347 -29.37 22.93 38.83
N ALA A 348 -29.45 24.19 38.38
CA ALA A 348 -30.14 25.26 39.10
C ALA A 348 -31.65 25.00 39.30
N MET A 349 -32.23 24.07 38.55
CA MET A 349 -33.65 23.69 38.66
C MET A 349 -33.88 22.54 39.65
N VAL A 350 -32.83 21.92 40.20
CA VAL A 350 -32.94 20.71 41.05
C VAL A 350 -32.62 21.05 42.50
N ASP A 351 -33.44 20.56 43.43
CA ASP A 351 -33.29 20.75 44.88
C ASP A 351 -32.17 19.95 45.53
#